data_AF-A0A254STF6-F1
#
_entry.id   AF-A0A254STF6-F1
#
_cell.length_a   1.000
_cell.length_b   1.000
_cell.length_c   1.000
_cell.angle_alpha   90.00
_cell.angle_beta   90.00
_cell.angle_gamma   90.00
#
_symmetry.space_group_name_H-M   'P 1'
#
loop_
_entity.id
_entity.type
_entity.pdbx_description
1 polymer ?
#
loop_
_entity_poly.entity_id
_entity_poly.type
_entity_poly.pdbx_seq_one_letter_code
_entity_poly.pdbx_strand_id
1 'polypeptide(L)'
;MQVYRCDELAYVTPPGRTLSEKLEEMGLDANDLAARMGYTPKAVNDILQGNCRITPEVAFSLEVITEIPASFWLRRQIAYDEYLAREYVKASLDNQPLWRKSFPEELDVRGWVRRGKIEGDDKSGLSLLKFFAVASPQAWDGYYKKAQLKVAFRISLAEVKDPYATSAWIRRGEILSDRDPMEKQEQIPVRKRLKAALPEIIAFAAANKTLPKHEKRITYWTPEADVVDDCMTGLQKLCRKIGIRVLFVQNFKSAPIHGMYRWYKDVPLIQLHDRFKDRATMWFTFFHELAHVLYHGKKGICLQNIEITHNHPEKEDEANCFAQKCMVDAGFEM
;
A
#
# COMPACT_ATOMS: atom_id res chain seq x y z
N MET A 1 -29.36 16.64 -21.63
CA MET A 1 -28.01 17.12 -21.95
C MET A 1 -27.03 16.00 -21.63
N GLN A 2 -26.68 15.21 -22.64
CA GLN A 2 -25.83 14.03 -22.49
C GLN A 2 -24.39 14.55 -22.36
N VAL A 3 -23.79 14.39 -21.18
CA VAL A 3 -22.37 14.73 -20.97
C VAL A 3 -21.56 13.66 -21.68
N TYR A 4 -21.12 13.94 -22.90
CA TYR A 4 -20.13 13.12 -23.58
C TYR A 4 -18.83 13.20 -22.77
N ARG A 5 -18.43 12.08 -22.15
CA ARG A 5 -17.10 11.96 -21.55
C ARG A 5 -16.11 11.68 -22.66
N CYS A 6 -15.12 12.57 -22.79
CA CYS A 6 -14.04 12.52 -23.78
C CYS A 6 -12.95 11.48 -23.42
N ASP A 7 -13.21 10.57 -22.48
CA ASP A 7 -12.16 9.76 -21.85
C ASP A 7 -11.91 8.41 -22.56
N GLU A 8 -12.77 7.99 -23.49
CA GLU A 8 -12.65 6.68 -24.18
C GLU A 8 -12.17 6.76 -25.65
N LEU A 9 -11.91 7.96 -26.19
CA LEU A 9 -11.61 8.14 -27.62
C LEU A 9 -10.35 8.99 -27.94
N ALA A 10 -9.57 9.41 -26.94
CA ALA A 10 -8.35 10.17 -27.20
C ALA A 10 -7.22 9.23 -27.69
N TYR A 11 -7.16 8.98 -29.00
CA TYR A 11 -6.00 8.36 -29.63
C TYR A 11 -4.79 9.30 -29.45
N VAL A 12 -3.88 8.96 -28.52
CA VAL A 12 -2.69 9.77 -28.25
C VAL A 12 -1.70 9.55 -29.39
N THR A 13 -1.58 10.53 -30.27
CA THR A 13 -0.65 10.49 -31.41
C THR A 13 0.73 11.03 -31.01
N PRO A 14 1.80 10.55 -31.65
CA PRO A 14 3.10 11.20 -31.57
C PRO A 14 2.98 12.67 -32.01
N PRO A 15 3.65 13.63 -31.33
CA PRO A 15 3.62 15.04 -31.72
C PRO A 15 4.10 15.28 -33.16
N GLY A 16 5.00 14.43 -33.64
CA GLY A 16 5.51 14.44 -35.01
C GLY A 16 4.41 14.35 -36.07
N ARG A 17 3.30 13.65 -35.79
CA ARG A 17 2.14 13.60 -36.70
C ARG A 17 1.46 14.95 -36.84
N THR A 18 1.23 15.64 -35.72
CA THR A 18 0.68 17.01 -35.71
C THR A 18 1.64 17.99 -36.40
N LEU A 19 2.95 17.78 -36.26
CA LEU A 19 3.95 18.58 -36.95
C LEU A 19 3.90 18.34 -38.47
N SER A 20 3.80 17.10 -38.93
CA SER A 20 3.65 16.78 -40.36
C SER A 20 2.44 17.47 -40.98
N GLU A 21 1.28 17.39 -40.32
CA GLU A 21 0.04 18.07 -40.77
C GLU A 21 0.25 19.59 -40.89
N LYS A 22 0.97 20.20 -39.93
CA LYS A 22 1.27 21.64 -39.99
C LYS A 22 2.26 22.00 -41.09
N LEU A 23 3.27 21.18 -41.34
CA LEU A 23 4.23 21.40 -42.42
C LEU A 23 3.53 21.34 -43.79
N GLU A 24 2.64 20.38 -43.98
CA GLU A 24 1.81 20.27 -45.19
C GLU A 24 0.95 21.53 -45.41
N GLU A 25 0.32 22.05 -44.35
CA GLU A 25 -0.46 23.31 -44.41
C GLU A 25 0.40 24.52 -44.81
N MET A 26 1.65 24.56 -44.36
CA MET A 26 2.61 25.62 -44.68
C MET A 26 3.29 25.42 -46.05
N GLY A 27 3.04 24.30 -46.73
CA GLY A 27 3.73 23.93 -47.97
C GLY A 27 5.23 23.65 -47.80
N LEU A 28 5.63 23.18 -46.62
CA LEU A 28 7.02 22.83 -46.29
C LEU A 28 7.19 21.32 -46.23
N ASP A 29 8.32 20.81 -46.70
CA ASP A 29 8.70 19.41 -46.51
C ASP A 29 9.67 19.22 -45.31
N ALA A 30 10.06 17.96 -45.05
CA ALA A 30 10.99 17.64 -43.97
C ALA A 30 12.40 18.23 -44.20
N ASN A 31 12.83 18.43 -45.45
CA ASN A 31 14.12 19.04 -45.78
C ASN A 31 14.09 20.55 -45.52
N ASP A 32 12.99 21.22 -45.86
CA ASP A 32 12.77 22.64 -45.56
C ASP A 32 12.81 22.89 -44.06
N LEU A 33 12.11 22.06 -43.28
CA LEU A 33 12.14 22.16 -41.83
C LEU A 33 13.55 21.91 -41.29
N ALA A 34 14.27 20.90 -41.81
CA ALA A 34 15.64 20.61 -41.40
C ALA A 34 16.58 21.78 -41.64
N ALA A 35 16.52 22.40 -42.82
CA ALA A 35 17.30 23.58 -43.17
C ALA A 35 16.99 24.76 -42.23
N ARG A 36 15.71 25.02 -41.93
CA ARG A 36 15.28 26.11 -41.02
C ARG A 36 15.69 25.88 -39.57
N MET A 37 15.69 24.64 -39.11
CA MET A 37 16.11 24.26 -37.75
C MET A 37 17.63 24.13 -37.60
N GLY A 38 18.39 24.09 -38.70
CA GLY A 38 19.81 23.76 -38.69
C GLY A 38 20.08 22.28 -38.34
N TYR A 39 19.11 21.39 -38.60
CA TYR A 39 19.18 19.97 -38.30
C TYR A 39 19.40 19.16 -39.59
N THR A 40 19.71 17.86 -39.45
CA THR A 40 19.76 16.97 -40.61
C THR A 40 18.34 16.52 -41.00
N PRO A 41 18.05 16.24 -42.29
CA PRO A 41 16.76 15.69 -42.71
C PRO A 41 16.39 14.41 -41.97
N LYS A 42 17.39 13.57 -41.65
CA LYS A 42 17.20 12.37 -40.84
C LYS A 42 16.66 12.69 -39.44
N ALA A 43 17.28 13.65 -38.74
CA ALA A 43 16.86 14.04 -37.41
C ALA A 43 15.43 14.59 -37.40
N VAL A 44 15.05 15.39 -38.40
CA VAL A 44 13.67 15.86 -38.56
C VAL A 44 12.71 14.70 -38.83
N ASN A 45 13.06 13.78 -39.74
CA ASN A 45 12.23 12.62 -40.00
C ASN A 45 12.03 11.75 -38.74
N ASP A 46 13.07 11.59 -37.91
CA ASP A 46 12.94 10.88 -36.63
C ASP A 46 11.99 11.60 -35.66
N ILE A 47 11.95 12.94 -35.67
CA ILE A 47 10.95 13.72 -34.91
C ILE A 47 9.54 13.48 -35.47
N LEU A 48 9.37 13.55 -36.79
CA LEU A 48 8.06 13.38 -37.46
C LEU A 48 7.47 11.98 -37.22
N GLN A 49 8.32 10.95 -37.20
CA GLN A 49 7.92 9.57 -36.91
C GLN A 49 7.73 9.28 -35.42
N GLY A 50 8.09 10.21 -34.52
CA GLY A 50 8.00 10.01 -33.07
C GLY A 50 9.14 9.16 -32.48
N ASN A 51 10.21 8.90 -33.24
CA ASN A 51 11.41 8.22 -32.78
C ASN A 51 12.31 9.13 -31.92
N CYS A 52 12.18 10.45 -32.11
CA CYS A 52 12.89 11.46 -31.34
C CYS A 52 11.91 12.35 -30.57
N ARG A 53 12.26 12.65 -29.32
CA ARG A 53 11.46 13.49 -28.42
C ARG A 53 11.61 14.96 -28.81
N ILE A 54 10.51 15.71 -28.80
CA ILE A 54 10.57 17.17 -28.86
C ILE A 54 11.05 17.71 -27.51
N THR A 55 12.30 18.17 -27.45
CA THR A 55 12.87 18.85 -26.27
C THR A 55 12.44 20.32 -26.21
N PRO A 56 12.66 21.05 -25.09
CA PRO A 56 12.37 22.47 -25.02
C PRO A 56 13.05 23.30 -26.12
N GLU A 57 14.28 22.95 -26.49
CA GLU A 57 15.04 23.61 -27.56
C GLU A 57 14.39 23.38 -28.92
N VAL A 58 14.02 22.12 -29.22
CA VAL A 58 13.29 21.76 -30.45
C VAL A 58 11.93 22.47 -30.49
N ALA A 59 11.20 22.49 -29.38
CA ALA A 59 9.90 23.14 -29.28
C ALA A 59 9.97 24.65 -29.54
N PHE A 60 11.03 25.32 -29.06
CA PHE A 60 11.27 26.73 -29.34
C PHE A 60 11.59 26.95 -30.82
N SER A 61 12.45 26.12 -31.43
CA SER A 61 12.71 26.19 -32.88
C SER A 61 11.43 25.99 -33.70
N LEU A 62 10.57 25.05 -33.29
CA LEU A 62 9.26 24.84 -33.93
C LEU A 62 8.34 26.05 -33.74
N GLU A 63 8.35 26.72 -32.59
CA GLU A 63 7.59 27.95 -32.35
C GLU A 63 7.99 29.07 -33.31
N VAL A 64 9.29 29.29 -33.48
CA VAL A 64 9.81 30.32 -34.39
C VAL A 64 9.41 30.03 -35.85
N ILE A 65 9.32 28.76 -36.24
CA ILE A 65 9.04 28.37 -37.63
C ILE A 65 7.54 28.28 -37.91
N THR A 66 6.76 27.71 -36.99
CA THR A 66 5.34 27.39 -37.18
C THR A 66 4.40 28.43 -36.57
N GLU A 67 4.93 29.37 -35.78
CA GLU A 67 4.20 30.33 -34.95
C GLU A 67 3.25 29.68 -33.91
N ILE A 68 3.43 28.37 -33.68
CA ILE A 68 2.70 27.62 -32.65
C ILE A 68 3.54 27.59 -31.37
N PRO A 69 3.00 28.04 -30.22
CA PRO A 69 3.78 28.15 -28.99
C PRO A 69 4.51 26.85 -28.61
N ALA A 70 5.75 26.93 -28.14
CA ALA A 70 6.55 25.79 -27.69
C ALA A 70 5.81 24.95 -26.63
N SER A 71 5.02 25.63 -25.78
CA SER A 71 4.18 24.99 -24.76
C SER A 71 3.11 24.06 -25.35
N PHE A 72 2.64 24.29 -26.58
CA PHE A 72 1.75 23.38 -27.28
C PHE A 72 2.48 22.07 -27.60
N TRP A 73 3.64 22.15 -28.26
CA TRP A 73 4.44 21.00 -28.64
C TRP A 73 4.87 20.17 -27.43
N LEU A 74 5.36 20.83 -26.37
CA LEU A 74 5.76 20.17 -25.13
C LEU A 74 4.58 19.46 -24.44
N ARG A 75 3.38 20.05 -24.43
CA ARG A 75 2.19 19.38 -23.88
C ARG A 75 1.83 18.12 -24.66
N ARG A 76 1.92 18.14 -26.00
CA ARG A 76 1.70 16.94 -26.82
C ARG A 76 2.75 15.88 -26.53
N GLN A 77 4.02 16.28 -26.42
CA GLN A 77 5.12 15.36 -26.11
C GLN A 77 4.93 14.70 -24.75
N ILE A 78 4.64 15.48 -23.71
CA ILE A 78 4.38 14.95 -22.35
C ILE A 78 3.21 13.95 -22.38
N ALA A 79 2.12 14.27 -23.07
CA ALA A 79 0.97 13.37 -23.19
C ALA A 79 1.33 12.05 -23.90
N TYR A 80 2.12 12.13 -24.98
CA TYR A 80 2.58 10.94 -25.70
C TYR A 80 3.56 10.09 -24.89
N ASP A 81 4.50 10.71 -24.17
CA ASP A 81 5.43 10.00 -23.30
C ASP A 81 4.71 9.30 -22.14
N GLU A 82 3.72 9.97 -21.53
CA GLU A 82 2.88 9.37 -20.50
C GLU A 82 2.13 8.15 -21.05
N TYR A 83 1.54 8.27 -22.25
CA TYR A 83 0.87 7.17 -22.92
C TYR A 83 1.81 5.97 -23.15
N LEU A 84 3.00 6.20 -23.73
CA LEU A 84 3.98 5.14 -23.95
C LEU A 84 4.42 4.47 -22.65
N ALA A 85 4.64 5.24 -21.59
CA ALA A 85 5.01 4.71 -20.28
C ALA A 85 3.91 3.82 -19.69
N ARG A 86 2.63 4.21 -19.83
CA ARG A 86 1.48 3.41 -19.37
C ARG A 86 1.36 2.10 -20.15
N GLU A 87 1.50 2.16 -21.48
CA GLU A 87 1.47 0.96 -22.34
C GLU A 87 2.63 0.01 -22.03
N TYR A 88 3.84 0.55 -21.80
CA TYR A 88 4.98 -0.26 -21.38
C TYR A 88 4.74 -1.01 -20.06
N VAL A 89 4.21 -0.31 -19.04
CA VAL A 89 3.89 -0.94 -17.75
C VAL A 89 2.81 -2.01 -17.93
N LYS A 90 1.76 -1.73 -18.71
CA LYS A 90 0.71 -2.70 -19.03
C LYS A 90 1.28 -3.96 -19.69
N ALA A 91 2.06 -3.80 -20.75
CA ALA A 91 2.72 -4.91 -21.44
C ALA A 91 3.67 -5.70 -20.50
N SER A 92 4.41 -5.02 -19.64
CA SER A 92 5.30 -5.65 -18.65
C SER A 92 4.53 -6.54 -17.65
N LEU A 93 3.33 -6.11 -17.26
CA LEU A 93 2.43 -6.86 -16.38
C LEU A 93 1.75 -8.02 -17.11
N ASP A 94 1.32 -7.81 -18.36
CA ASP A 94 0.71 -8.85 -19.20
C ASP A 94 1.70 -10.00 -19.47
N ASN A 95 3.00 -9.68 -19.55
CA ASN A 95 4.08 -10.67 -19.65
C ASN A 95 4.38 -11.40 -18.33
N GLN A 96 3.75 -11.02 -17.21
CA GLN A 96 3.95 -11.62 -15.87
C GLN A 96 2.63 -12.02 -15.21
N PRO A 97 1.76 -12.82 -15.87
CA PRO A 97 0.41 -13.10 -15.39
C PRO A 97 0.39 -13.90 -14.08
N LEU A 98 1.46 -14.66 -13.79
CA LEU A 98 1.60 -15.44 -12.57
C LEU A 98 1.82 -14.57 -11.34
N TRP A 99 2.39 -13.36 -11.49
CA TRP A 99 2.61 -12.47 -10.34
C TRP A 99 1.28 -12.07 -9.70
N ARG A 100 0.30 -11.66 -10.51
CA ARG A 100 -1.06 -11.32 -10.02
C ARG A 100 -1.76 -12.52 -9.37
N LYS A 101 -1.61 -13.71 -9.95
CA LYS A 101 -2.20 -14.96 -9.45
C LYS A 101 -1.55 -15.47 -8.15
N SER A 102 -0.37 -14.97 -7.81
CA SER A 102 0.31 -15.33 -6.56
C SER A 102 -0.32 -14.68 -5.33
N PHE A 103 -1.11 -13.61 -5.52
CA PHE A 103 -1.81 -12.95 -4.42
C PHE A 103 -3.20 -13.55 -4.19
N PRO A 104 -3.69 -13.56 -2.93
CA PRO A 104 -5.01 -14.11 -2.60
C PRO A 104 -6.15 -13.37 -3.31
N GLU A 105 -7.13 -14.11 -3.85
CA GLU A 105 -8.31 -13.55 -4.54
C GLU A 105 -9.17 -12.68 -3.62
N GLU A 106 -9.03 -12.87 -2.31
CA GLU A 106 -9.84 -12.18 -1.31
C GLU A 106 -9.54 -10.68 -1.26
N LEU A 107 -8.40 -10.26 -1.80
CA LEU A 107 -8.10 -8.84 -2.05
C LEU A 107 -9.15 -8.14 -2.91
N ASP A 108 -9.64 -8.82 -3.94
CA ASP A 108 -10.64 -8.27 -4.85
C ASP A 108 -12.03 -8.31 -4.22
N VAL A 109 -12.37 -9.44 -3.60
CA VAL A 109 -13.69 -9.63 -2.97
C VAL A 109 -13.90 -8.64 -1.83
N ARG A 110 -12.85 -8.31 -1.08
CA ARG A 110 -12.88 -7.30 -0.01
C ARG A 110 -12.79 -5.87 -0.54
N GLY A 111 -12.58 -5.67 -1.84
CA GLY A 111 -12.37 -4.36 -2.45
C GLY A 111 -11.11 -3.63 -1.94
N TRP A 112 -10.11 -4.37 -1.43
CA TRP A 112 -8.84 -3.78 -0.98
C TRP A 112 -8.03 -3.27 -2.18
N VAL A 113 -8.06 -4.05 -3.24
CA VAL A 113 -7.47 -3.72 -4.53
C VAL A 113 -8.63 -3.24 -5.39
N ARG A 114 -8.75 -1.92 -5.56
CA ARG A 114 -9.87 -1.33 -6.28
C ARG A 114 -9.93 -1.87 -7.70
N ARG A 115 -11.13 -2.31 -8.07
CA ARG A 115 -11.57 -2.42 -9.45
C ARG A 115 -11.62 -1.02 -10.05
N GLY A 116 -10.68 -0.69 -10.94
CA GLY A 116 -10.69 0.60 -11.62
C GLY A 116 -12.01 0.80 -12.36
N LYS A 117 -12.54 2.03 -12.40
CA LYS A 117 -13.69 2.38 -13.26
C LYS A 117 -13.36 2.35 -14.76
N ILE A 118 -12.11 2.07 -15.10
CA ILE A 118 -11.60 2.02 -16.47
C ILE A 118 -11.68 0.57 -16.92
N GLU A 119 -12.49 0.29 -17.95
CA GLU A 119 -12.53 -1.01 -18.60
C GLU A 119 -11.11 -1.39 -19.06
N GLY A 120 -10.59 -2.52 -18.54
CA GLY A 120 -9.22 -3.00 -18.78
C GLY A 120 -8.25 -2.90 -17.59
N ASP A 121 -8.54 -2.10 -16.56
CA ASP A 121 -7.70 -2.00 -15.33
C ASP A 121 -7.98 -3.15 -14.33
N ASP A 122 -9.08 -3.88 -14.52
CA ASP A 122 -9.75 -4.67 -13.48
C ASP A 122 -9.14 -6.06 -13.21
N LYS A 123 -8.32 -6.57 -14.14
CA LYS A 123 -7.58 -7.85 -13.98
C LYS A 123 -6.06 -7.67 -14.07
N SER A 124 -5.60 -6.43 -14.20
CA SER A 124 -4.18 -6.15 -14.42
C SER A 124 -3.41 -6.16 -13.10
N GLY A 125 -2.10 -6.44 -13.15
CA GLY A 125 -1.23 -6.27 -11.99
C GLY A 125 -1.14 -4.82 -11.50
N LEU A 126 -1.64 -3.83 -12.24
CA LEU A 126 -1.51 -2.41 -11.91
C LEU A 126 -2.26 -2.03 -10.64
N SER A 127 -3.42 -2.64 -10.41
CA SER A 127 -4.21 -2.43 -9.19
C SER A 127 -3.45 -2.90 -7.94
N LEU A 128 -2.70 -4.01 -8.04
CA LEU A 128 -1.79 -4.45 -6.99
C LEU A 128 -0.61 -3.50 -6.80
N LEU A 129 0.02 -3.04 -7.90
CA LEU A 129 1.10 -2.05 -7.81
C LEU A 129 0.65 -0.78 -7.06
N LYS A 130 -0.55 -0.28 -7.39
CA LYS A 130 -1.19 0.85 -6.68
C LYS A 130 -1.44 0.53 -5.20
N PHE A 131 -2.00 -0.64 -4.89
CA PHE A 131 -2.27 -1.06 -3.51
C PHE A 131 -1.00 -1.13 -2.66
N PHE A 132 0.06 -1.73 -3.19
CA PHE A 132 1.36 -1.84 -2.53
C PHE A 132 2.20 -0.57 -2.60
N ALA A 133 1.80 0.43 -3.40
CA ALA A 133 2.57 1.63 -3.69
C ALA A 133 4.00 1.34 -4.19
N VAL A 134 4.10 0.40 -5.14
CA VAL A 134 5.36 0.03 -5.81
C VAL A 134 5.26 0.25 -7.32
N ALA A 135 6.41 0.46 -7.98
CA ALA A 135 6.45 0.74 -9.42
C ALA A 135 6.40 -0.51 -10.31
N SER A 136 6.75 -1.70 -9.78
CA SER A 136 6.80 -2.95 -10.55
C SER A 136 6.77 -4.20 -9.66
N PRO A 137 6.49 -5.39 -10.22
CA PRO A 137 6.65 -6.68 -9.53
C PRO A 137 8.05 -6.88 -8.94
N GLN A 138 9.09 -6.45 -9.65
CA GLN A 138 10.48 -6.52 -9.21
C GLN A 138 10.74 -5.60 -8.01
N ALA A 139 10.13 -4.40 -7.99
CA ALA A 139 10.18 -3.51 -6.84
C ALA A 139 9.47 -4.12 -5.62
N TRP A 140 8.35 -4.83 -5.83
CA TRP A 140 7.69 -5.60 -4.76
C TRP A 140 8.61 -6.71 -4.22
N ASP A 141 9.24 -7.52 -5.10
CA ASP A 141 10.19 -8.55 -4.67
C ASP A 141 11.37 -7.96 -3.92
N GLY A 142 11.91 -6.82 -4.38
CA GLY A 142 12.97 -6.09 -3.71
C GLY A 142 12.59 -5.64 -2.30
N TYR A 143 11.43 -5.01 -2.18
CA TYR A 143 10.94 -4.42 -0.92
C TYR A 143 10.51 -5.49 0.10
N TYR A 144 9.70 -6.47 -0.32
CA TYR A 144 9.09 -7.47 0.57
C TYR A 144 9.90 -8.76 0.74
N LYS A 145 10.52 -9.29 -0.33
CA LYS A 145 11.25 -10.59 -0.27
C LYS A 145 12.76 -10.45 -0.08
N LYS A 146 13.43 -9.56 -0.83
CA LYS A 146 14.91 -9.60 -0.95
C LYS A 146 15.63 -8.75 0.09
N ALA A 147 15.26 -7.49 0.29
CA ALA A 147 15.76 -6.65 1.38
C ALA A 147 15.28 -5.20 1.24
N GLN A 148 14.38 -4.76 2.13
CA GLN A 148 14.46 -3.45 2.81
C GLN A 148 13.48 -3.28 3.97
N LEU A 149 12.79 -4.34 4.37
CA LEU A 149 12.15 -4.41 5.68
C LEU A 149 13.15 -4.22 6.84
N LYS A 150 14.47 -4.35 6.65
CA LYS A 150 15.52 -4.18 7.69
C LYS A 150 15.48 -2.89 8.52
N VAL A 151 14.89 -1.80 8.02
CA VAL A 151 14.86 -0.50 8.74
C VAL A 151 13.53 -0.27 9.46
N ALA A 152 12.40 -0.74 8.92
CA ALA A 152 11.06 -0.50 9.48
C ALA A 152 10.32 -1.77 9.99
N PHE A 153 10.78 -2.97 9.62
CA PHE A 153 10.10 -4.26 9.82
C PHE A 153 11.00 -5.41 10.31
N ARG A 154 12.33 -5.37 10.08
CA ARG A 154 13.36 -6.37 10.41
C ARG A 154 13.04 -7.84 10.06
N ILE A 155 12.08 -8.06 9.17
CA ILE A 155 11.60 -9.38 8.78
C ILE A 155 11.73 -9.51 7.27
N SER A 156 12.47 -10.51 6.80
CA SER A 156 12.40 -10.92 5.39
C SER A 156 11.19 -11.81 5.21
N LEU A 157 10.37 -11.59 4.17
CA LEU A 157 9.27 -12.51 3.87
C LEU A 157 9.73 -13.76 3.09
N ALA A 158 11.02 -13.88 2.76
CA ALA A 158 11.55 -15.00 1.99
C ALA A 158 11.29 -16.38 2.61
N GLU A 159 11.21 -16.43 3.94
CA GLU A 159 11.04 -17.67 4.73
C GLU A 159 9.58 -17.91 5.14
N VAL A 160 8.67 -17.01 4.75
CA VAL A 160 7.25 -17.12 5.11
C VAL A 160 6.53 -18.05 4.15
N LYS A 161 5.68 -18.93 4.69
CA LYS A 161 4.87 -19.88 3.92
C LYS A 161 4.09 -19.23 2.76
N ASP A 162 3.49 -18.07 3.00
CA ASP A 162 2.84 -17.25 1.98
C ASP A 162 3.26 -15.78 2.11
N PRO A 163 4.31 -15.34 1.37
CA PRO A 163 4.78 -13.96 1.42
C PRO A 163 3.81 -12.97 0.77
N TYR A 164 2.99 -13.43 -0.18
CA TYR A 164 2.07 -12.56 -0.92
C TYR A 164 0.89 -12.16 -0.03
N ALA A 165 0.23 -13.12 0.62
CA ALA A 165 -0.83 -12.86 1.59
C ALA A 165 -0.33 -12.06 2.79
N THR A 166 0.83 -12.44 3.34
CA THR A 166 1.45 -11.75 4.49
C THR A 166 1.76 -10.30 4.16
N SER A 167 2.40 -10.03 3.00
CA SER A 167 2.68 -8.66 2.56
C SER A 167 1.40 -7.83 2.41
N ALA A 168 0.32 -8.44 1.92
CA ALA A 168 -0.94 -7.75 1.70
C ALA A 168 -1.62 -7.38 3.02
N TRP A 169 -1.55 -8.26 4.01
CA TRP A 169 -2.06 -7.99 5.35
C TRP A 169 -1.25 -6.89 6.04
N ILE A 170 0.09 -6.95 5.94
CA ILE A 170 1.01 -5.90 6.41
C ILE A 170 0.65 -4.55 5.78
N ARG A 171 0.50 -4.50 4.46
CA ARG A 171 0.19 -3.29 3.70
C ARG A 171 -1.18 -2.73 4.06
N ARG A 172 -2.17 -3.59 4.26
CA ARG A 172 -3.50 -3.17 4.72
C ARG A 172 -3.42 -2.41 6.05
N GLY A 173 -2.62 -2.90 6.99
CA GLY A 173 -2.38 -2.20 8.25
C GLY A 173 -1.71 -0.84 8.10
N GLU A 174 -0.78 -0.67 7.15
CA GLU A 174 -0.19 0.64 6.86
C GLU A 174 -1.24 1.63 6.32
N ILE A 175 -2.07 1.19 5.36
CA ILE A 175 -3.13 2.01 4.77
C ILE A 175 -4.15 2.45 5.82
N LEU A 176 -4.56 1.53 6.70
CA LEU A 176 -5.48 1.83 7.80
C LEU A 176 -4.82 2.75 8.83
N SER A 177 -3.53 2.53 9.12
CA SER A 177 -2.76 3.37 10.02
C SER A 177 -2.63 4.81 9.54
N ASP A 178 -2.47 5.02 8.24
CA ASP A 178 -2.41 6.36 7.62
C ASP A 178 -3.74 7.11 7.67
N ARG A 179 -4.86 6.39 7.79
CA ARG A 179 -6.21 6.96 7.90
C ARG A 179 -6.64 7.18 9.35
N ASP A 180 -5.90 6.63 10.31
CA ASP A 180 -6.23 6.73 11.72
C ASP A 180 -5.90 8.16 12.23
N PRO A 181 -6.91 8.90 12.76
CA PRO A 181 -6.73 10.24 13.29
C PRO A 181 -6.02 10.17 14.65
N MET A 182 -4.73 9.86 14.63
CA MET A 182 -3.91 9.78 15.84
C MET A 182 -3.79 11.16 16.50
N GLU A 183 -3.90 11.22 17.82
CA GLU A 183 -3.68 12.45 18.57
C GLU A 183 -2.20 12.89 18.46
N LYS A 184 -1.96 14.20 18.57
CA LYS A 184 -0.59 14.72 18.59
C LYS A 184 0.15 14.10 19.78
N GLN A 185 1.26 13.43 19.49
CA GLN A 185 2.08 12.79 20.51
C GLN A 185 2.72 13.88 21.39
N GLU A 186 2.45 13.82 22.69
CA GLU A 186 3.12 14.68 23.68
C GLU A 186 4.62 14.32 23.78
N GLN A 187 5.42 15.20 24.41
CA GLN A 187 6.85 14.94 24.65
C GLN A 187 7.11 13.75 25.59
N ILE A 188 6.07 13.23 26.26
CA ILE A 188 6.18 12.08 27.16
C ILE A 188 6.32 10.78 26.36
N PRO A 189 7.37 9.97 26.60
CA PRO A 189 7.56 8.70 25.92
C PRO A 189 6.36 7.77 26.07
N VAL A 190 5.91 7.15 24.97
CA VAL A 190 4.75 6.23 24.94
C VAL A 190 4.85 5.16 26.03
N ARG A 191 6.05 4.63 26.29
CA ARG A 191 6.30 3.64 27.35
C ARG A 191 5.85 4.12 28.74
N LYS A 192 6.07 5.39 29.07
CA LYS A 192 5.68 5.96 30.38
C LYS A 192 4.17 6.12 30.48
N ARG A 193 3.52 6.60 29.41
CA ARG A 193 2.05 6.71 29.31
C ARG A 193 1.40 5.33 29.40
N LEU A 194 1.95 4.34 28.69
CA LEU A 194 1.48 2.95 28.72
C LEU A 194 1.57 2.35 30.13
N LYS A 195 2.68 2.51 30.84
CA LYS A 195 2.80 2.03 32.23
C LYS A 195 1.74 2.64 33.15
N ALA A 196 1.45 3.93 32.98
CA ALA A 196 0.44 4.61 33.78
C ALA A 196 -1.00 4.17 33.44
N ALA A 197 -1.28 3.90 32.16
CA ALA A 197 -2.59 3.48 31.69
C ALA A 197 -2.83 1.96 31.76
N LEU A 198 -1.81 1.15 32.08
CA LEU A 198 -1.93 -0.31 32.11
C LEU A 198 -3.07 -0.81 33.02
N PRO A 199 -3.28 -0.27 34.25
CA PRO A 199 -4.42 -0.67 35.07
C PRO A 199 -5.78 -0.40 34.40
N GLU A 200 -5.92 0.71 33.66
CA GLU A 200 -7.13 1.04 32.91
C GLU A 200 -7.38 0.05 31.76
N ILE A 201 -6.32 -0.35 31.04
CA ILE A 201 -6.41 -1.38 29.99
C ILE A 201 -6.84 -2.72 30.58
N ILE A 202 -6.25 -3.13 31.70
CA ILE A 202 -6.60 -4.40 32.38
C ILE A 202 -8.05 -4.36 32.87
N ALA A 203 -8.50 -3.26 33.47
CA ALA A 203 -9.88 -3.08 33.88
C ALA A 203 -10.85 -3.12 32.69
N PHE A 204 -10.48 -2.50 31.57
CA PHE A 204 -11.27 -2.55 30.34
C PHE A 204 -11.38 -3.97 29.79
N ALA A 205 -10.29 -4.76 29.81
CA ALA A 205 -10.32 -6.17 29.44
C ALA A 205 -11.21 -7.00 30.38
N ALA A 206 -11.14 -6.75 31.68
CA ALA A 206 -11.98 -7.40 32.68
C ALA A 206 -13.49 -7.14 32.47
N ALA A 207 -13.84 -5.95 31.97
CA ALA A 207 -15.22 -5.60 31.63
C ALA A 207 -15.69 -6.21 30.28
N ASN A 208 -14.77 -6.68 29.42
CA ASN A 208 -15.06 -7.13 28.07
C ASN A 208 -14.58 -8.58 27.80
N LYS A 209 -15.04 -9.51 28.64
CA LYS A 209 -14.63 -10.94 28.59
C LYS A 209 -15.41 -11.79 27.60
N THR A 210 -16.53 -11.32 27.08
CA THR A 210 -17.40 -12.10 26.20
C THR A 210 -17.47 -11.50 24.80
N LEU A 211 -17.60 -12.36 23.79
CA LEU A 211 -17.94 -11.92 22.45
C LEU A 211 -19.43 -11.50 22.39
N PRO A 212 -19.78 -10.46 21.62
CA PRO A 212 -21.17 -10.17 21.33
C PRO A 212 -21.80 -11.33 20.57
N LYS A 213 -23.10 -11.54 20.79
CA LYS A 213 -23.88 -12.47 19.97
C LYS A 213 -24.15 -11.82 18.63
N HIS A 214 -23.70 -12.44 17.54
CA HIS A 214 -24.03 -11.99 16.20
C HIS A 214 -25.26 -12.73 15.67
N GLU A 215 -26.22 -12.00 15.10
CA GLU A 215 -27.38 -12.58 14.43
C GLU A 215 -27.00 -13.40 13.20
N LYS A 216 -25.90 -13.00 12.53
CA LYS A 216 -25.35 -13.68 11.36
C LYS A 216 -23.99 -14.29 11.70
N ARG A 217 -23.73 -15.48 11.16
CA ARG A 217 -22.42 -16.13 11.30
C ARG A 217 -21.32 -15.26 10.67
N ILE A 218 -20.33 -14.87 11.46
CA ILE A 218 -19.11 -14.24 10.93
C ILE A 218 -18.37 -15.28 10.09
N THR A 219 -18.12 -14.94 8.84
CA THR A 219 -17.31 -15.74 7.94
C THR A 219 -16.09 -14.94 7.52
N TYR A 220 -15.20 -15.61 6.83
CA TYR A 220 -14.04 -14.99 6.23
C TYR A 220 -14.39 -14.02 5.07
N TRP A 221 -15.66 -13.91 4.67
CA TRP A 221 -16.14 -12.94 3.69
C TRP A 221 -16.92 -11.78 4.30
N THR A 222 -17.18 -11.81 5.61
CA THR A 222 -17.84 -10.72 6.32
C THR A 222 -16.95 -9.46 6.29
N PRO A 223 -17.45 -8.29 5.88
CA PRO A 223 -16.67 -7.04 5.86
C PRO A 223 -16.08 -6.69 7.23
N GLU A 224 -14.89 -6.08 7.25
CA GLU A 224 -14.21 -5.68 8.50
C GLU A 224 -15.10 -4.82 9.42
N ALA A 225 -15.86 -3.88 8.84
CA ALA A 225 -16.76 -3.00 9.58
C ALA A 225 -17.90 -3.74 10.31
N ASP A 226 -18.27 -4.93 9.85
CA ASP A 226 -19.32 -5.76 10.44
C ASP A 226 -18.77 -6.76 11.48
N VAL A 227 -17.44 -6.89 11.58
CA VAL A 227 -16.75 -7.77 12.55
C VAL A 227 -16.23 -6.98 13.75
N VAL A 228 -15.73 -5.76 13.51
CA VAL A 228 -15.18 -4.92 14.58
C VAL A 228 -16.31 -4.40 15.47
N ASP A 229 -16.34 -4.89 16.70
CA ASP A 229 -17.37 -4.56 17.70
C ASP A 229 -16.97 -3.41 18.65
N ASP A 230 -17.83 -3.12 19.62
CA ASP A 230 -17.66 -2.05 20.60
C ASP A 230 -16.44 -2.24 21.51
N CYS A 231 -16.11 -3.48 21.89
CA CYS A 231 -14.93 -3.78 22.69
C CYS A 231 -13.67 -3.47 21.87
N MET A 232 -13.62 -3.94 20.63
CA MET A 232 -12.50 -3.68 19.72
C MET A 232 -12.35 -2.17 19.47
N THR A 233 -13.43 -1.48 19.16
CA THR A 233 -13.45 -0.02 18.94
C THR A 233 -13.04 0.74 20.20
N GLY A 234 -13.50 0.31 21.38
CA GLY A 234 -13.13 0.88 22.67
C GLY A 234 -11.63 0.74 22.96
N LEU A 235 -11.06 -0.43 22.69
CA LEU A 235 -9.63 -0.67 22.83
C LEU A 235 -8.81 0.25 21.90
N GLN A 236 -9.23 0.40 20.64
CA GLN A 236 -8.57 1.33 19.72
C GLN A 236 -8.57 2.77 20.24
N LYS A 237 -9.70 3.24 20.77
CA LYS A 237 -9.82 4.59 21.36
C LYS A 237 -8.94 4.74 22.60
N LEU A 238 -8.90 3.74 23.48
CA LEU A 238 -8.08 3.75 24.68
C LEU A 238 -6.58 3.82 24.33
N CYS A 239 -6.12 2.96 23.43
CA CYS A 239 -4.72 2.95 23.00
C CYS A 239 -4.32 4.21 22.23
N ARG A 240 -5.25 4.80 21.44
CA ARG A 240 -5.01 6.06 20.72
C ARG A 240 -4.58 7.19 21.65
N LYS A 241 -5.23 7.34 22.81
CA LYS A 241 -4.88 8.35 23.83
C LYS A 241 -3.49 8.14 24.44
N ILE A 242 -3.07 6.88 24.55
CA ILE A 242 -1.73 6.51 25.05
C ILE A 242 -0.66 6.80 23.99
N GLY A 243 -1.07 6.93 22.72
CA GLY A 243 -0.18 7.09 21.58
C GLY A 243 0.22 5.76 20.93
N ILE A 244 -0.59 4.71 21.09
CA ILE A 244 -0.42 3.40 20.46
C ILE A 244 -1.56 3.18 19.47
N ARG A 245 -1.24 2.77 18.26
CA ARG A 245 -2.24 2.40 17.26
C ARG A 245 -2.57 0.92 17.38
N VAL A 246 -3.85 0.60 17.52
CA VAL A 246 -4.35 -0.78 17.47
C VAL A 246 -5.27 -0.91 16.26
N LEU A 247 -5.04 -1.90 15.42
CA LEU A 247 -5.85 -2.16 14.22
C LEU A 247 -6.32 -3.61 14.24
N PHE A 248 -7.58 -3.81 13.89
CA PHE A 248 -8.15 -5.14 13.60
C PHE A 248 -8.28 -5.27 12.08
N VAL A 249 -7.59 -6.25 11.51
CA VAL A 249 -7.47 -6.41 10.06
C VAL A 249 -7.81 -7.83 9.66
N GLN A 250 -8.67 -7.96 8.67
CA GLN A 250 -9.11 -9.26 8.20
C GLN A 250 -7.95 -10.09 7.66
N ASN A 251 -7.75 -11.27 8.24
CA ASN A 251 -6.60 -12.12 7.95
C ASN A 251 -6.69 -12.83 6.59
N PHE A 252 -5.63 -13.52 6.16
CA PHE A 252 -5.67 -14.42 5.00
C PHE A 252 -5.75 -15.90 5.38
N LYS A 253 -6.52 -16.72 4.65
CA LYS A 253 -6.61 -18.18 4.87
C LYS A 253 -5.23 -18.84 4.70
N SER A 254 -4.47 -18.36 3.72
CA SER A 254 -3.14 -18.87 3.41
C SER A 254 -2.03 -18.33 4.33
N ALA A 255 -2.30 -17.26 5.09
CA ALA A 255 -1.38 -16.66 6.06
C ALA A 255 -2.11 -16.26 7.34
N PRO A 256 -2.41 -17.21 8.26
CA PRO A 256 -3.16 -16.93 9.49
C PRO A 256 -2.27 -16.27 10.56
N ILE A 257 -2.05 -14.96 10.44
CA ILE A 257 -1.31 -14.14 11.40
C ILE A 257 -2.20 -13.73 12.58
N HIS A 258 -1.78 -14.00 13.82
CA HIS A 258 -2.57 -13.62 14.99
C HIS A 258 -2.37 -12.16 15.39
N GLY A 259 -1.11 -11.76 15.46
CA GLY A 259 -0.72 -10.44 15.92
C GLY A 259 0.59 -10.02 15.29
N MET A 260 0.77 -8.71 15.24
CA MET A 260 2.02 -8.09 14.85
C MET A 260 2.20 -6.78 15.59
N TYR A 261 3.36 -6.61 16.19
CA TYR A 261 3.83 -5.34 16.71
C TYR A 261 4.94 -4.78 15.83
N ARG A 262 4.85 -3.49 15.50
CA ARG A 262 5.89 -2.74 14.80
C ARG A 262 5.82 -1.25 15.06
N TRP A 263 6.88 -0.52 14.68
CA TRP A 263 6.82 0.93 14.59
C TRP A 263 6.51 1.36 13.16
N TYR A 264 5.57 2.28 13.01
CA TYR A 264 5.20 2.84 11.73
C TYR A 264 5.03 4.36 11.86
N LYS A 265 5.85 5.12 11.11
CA LYS A 265 5.93 6.60 11.19
C LYS A 265 6.04 7.10 12.64
N ASP A 266 7.00 6.52 13.38
CA ASP A 266 7.29 6.84 14.79
C ASP A 266 6.15 6.58 15.81
N VAL A 267 5.13 5.82 15.42
CA VAL A 267 4.04 5.40 16.31
C VAL A 267 4.05 3.88 16.46
N PRO A 268 3.97 3.33 17.69
CA PRO A 268 3.76 1.90 17.91
C PRO A 268 2.44 1.46 17.27
N LEU A 269 2.49 0.42 16.45
CA LEU A 269 1.36 -0.17 15.76
C LEU A 269 1.26 -1.64 16.15
N ILE A 270 0.15 -1.98 16.78
CA ILE A 270 -0.33 -3.34 17.02
C ILE A 270 -1.39 -3.63 15.96
N GLN A 271 -1.16 -4.63 15.13
CA GLN A 271 -2.09 -5.11 14.14
C GLN A 271 -2.52 -6.52 14.50
N LEU A 272 -3.80 -6.72 14.76
CA LEU A 272 -4.41 -7.99 15.13
C LEU A 272 -5.33 -8.47 14.02
N HIS A 273 -5.61 -9.77 13.94
CA HIS A 273 -6.76 -10.20 13.16
C HIS A 273 -8.08 -9.82 13.84
N ASP A 274 -9.12 -9.59 13.07
CA ASP A 274 -10.46 -9.21 13.54
C ASP A 274 -11.34 -10.41 13.97
N ARG A 275 -11.03 -11.63 13.52
CA ARG A 275 -11.88 -12.83 13.74
C ARG A 275 -11.34 -13.76 14.82
N PHE A 276 -11.28 -13.29 16.06
CA PHE A 276 -10.94 -14.14 17.20
C PHE A 276 -12.08 -15.11 17.54
N LYS A 277 -11.73 -16.34 17.93
CA LYS A 277 -12.70 -17.37 18.35
C LYS A 277 -13.36 -17.01 19.68
N ASP A 278 -12.60 -16.39 20.57
CA ASP A 278 -13.02 -15.96 21.90
C ASP A 278 -12.21 -14.73 22.34
N ARG A 279 -12.68 -14.06 23.38
CA ARG A 279 -12.00 -12.88 23.93
C ARG A 279 -10.71 -13.22 24.67
N ALA A 280 -10.60 -14.42 25.24
CA ALA A 280 -9.39 -14.81 25.96
C ALA A 280 -8.19 -14.81 24.99
N THR A 281 -8.35 -15.42 23.82
CA THR A 281 -7.36 -15.43 22.75
C THR A 281 -7.06 -14.01 22.26
N MET A 282 -8.09 -13.19 22.01
CA MET A 282 -7.91 -11.79 21.59
C MET A 282 -7.06 -10.99 22.58
N TRP A 283 -7.42 -11.04 23.86
CA TRP A 283 -6.76 -10.28 24.91
C TRP A 283 -5.34 -10.80 25.15
N PHE A 284 -5.12 -12.11 25.12
CA PHE A 284 -3.79 -12.69 25.22
C PHE A 284 -2.88 -12.19 24.10
N THR A 285 -3.33 -12.31 22.83
CA THR A 285 -2.57 -11.82 21.67
C THR A 285 -2.32 -10.32 21.80
N PHE A 286 -3.32 -9.53 22.17
CA PHE A 286 -3.15 -8.08 22.37
C PHE A 286 -2.10 -7.77 23.45
N PHE A 287 -2.18 -8.39 24.62
CA PHE A 287 -1.23 -8.13 25.71
C PHE A 287 0.18 -8.60 25.37
N HIS A 288 0.32 -9.68 24.61
CA HIS A 288 1.61 -10.11 24.09
C HIS A 288 2.23 -9.02 23.19
N GLU A 289 1.47 -8.52 22.21
CA GLU A 289 1.96 -7.43 21.35
C GLU A 289 2.24 -6.14 22.13
N LEU A 290 1.42 -5.85 23.14
CA LEU A 290 1.62 -4.73 24.06
C LEU A 290 2.91 -4.87 24.88
N ALA A 291 3.30 -6.09 25.23
CA ALA A 291 4.56 -6.37 25.91
C ALA A 291 5.75 -5.93 25.06
N HIS A 292 5.71 -6.16 23.75
CA HIS A 292 6.78 -5.68 22.86
C HIS A 292 6.85 -4.15 22.79
N VAL A 293 5.71 -3.45 22.86
CA VAL A 293 5.70 -1.98 23.04
C VAL A 293 6.40 -1.59 24.34
N LEU A 294 6.12 -2.33 25.42
CA LEU A 294 6.54 -1.99 26.77
C LEU A 294 8.01 -2.34 27.07
N TYR A 295 8.53 -3.45 26.58
CA TYR A 295 9.86 -3.98 26.92
C TYR A 295 10.88 -3.83 25.80
N HIS A 296 10.45 -3.97 24.54
CA HIS A 296 11.37 -4.16 23.41
C HIS A 296 11.58 -2.91 22.54
N GLY A 297 10.78 -1.85 22.74
CA GLY A 297 10.99 -0.50 22.22
C GLY A 297 11.08 -0.41 20.67
N LYS A 298 11.67 0.67 20.16
CA LYS A 298 11.80 0.98 18.71
C LYS A 298 12.63 -0.03 17.90
N LYS A 299 13.32 -0.98 18.55
CA LYS A 299 14.27 -1.88 17.88
C LYS A 299 13.73 -3.30 17.64
N GLY A 300 12.50 -3.60 18.06
CA GLY A 300 11.88 -4.92 17.92
C GLY A 300 10.61 -4.88 17.09
N ILE A 301 10.39 -5.93 16.30
CA ILE A 301 9.15 -6.23 15.56
C ILE A 301 8.87 -7.69 15.82
N CYS A 302 7.63 -7.99 16.20
CA CYS A 302 7.18 -9.35 16.44
C CYS A 302 6.05 -9.67 15.46
N LEU A 303 6.13 -10.84 14.85
CA LEU A 303 5.05 -11.45 14.06
C LEU A 303 4.72 -12.78 14.75
N GLN A 304 3.60 -12.86 15.45
CA GLN A 304 3.16 -14.13 16.03
C GLN A 304 2.65 -15.08 14.95
N ASN A 305 3.09 -16.35 15.04
CA ASN A 305 2.67 -17.50 14.21
C ASN A 305 3.25 -17.59 12.79
N ILE A 306 4.29 -16.80 12.49
CA ILE A 306 5.18 -17.06 11.34
C ILE A 306 6.57 -17.32 11.93
N GLU A 307 7.27 -18.36 11.47
CA GLU A 307 8.60 -18.86 11.92
C GLU A 307 9.76 -17.84 11.76
N ILE A 308 9.56 -16.59 12.15
CA ILE A 308 10.52 -15.49 11.99
C ILE A 308 11.05 -15.00 13.34
N THR A 309 10.44 -15.43 14.46
CA THR A 309 10.91 -15.13 15.82
C THR A 309 12.12 -15.94 16.25
N HIS A 310 12.77 -16.68 15.34
CA HIS A 310 13.95 -17.52 15.62
C HIS A 310 15.19 -16.78 16.15
N ASN A 311 15.19 -15.43 16.19
CA ASN A 311 16.37 -14.68 16.59
C ASN A 311 16.39 -14.23 18.07
N HIS A 312 15.28 -14.25 18.81
CA HIS A 312 15.23 -13.78 20.21
C HIS A 312 14.14 -14.48 21.06
N PRO A 313 14.28 -15.78 21.38
CA PRO A 313 13.29 -16.51 22.18
C PRO A 313 13.00 -15.86 23.54
N GLU A 314 14.01 -15.23 24.16
CA GLU A 314 13.83 -14.54 25.45
C GLU A 314 12.76 -13.44 25.43
N LYS A 315 12.61 -12.72 24.31
CA LYS A 315 11.65 -11.62 24.18
C LYS A 315 10.23 -12.13 24.02
N GLU A 316 10.08 -13.26 23.34
CA GLU A 316 8.79 -13.93 23.18
C GLU A 316 8.31 -14.50 24.51
N ASP A 317 9.22 -15.08 25.30
CA ASP A 317 8.93 -15.57 26.64
C ASP A 317 8.53 -14.43 27.59
N GLU A 318 9.25 -13.31 27.58
CA GLU A 318 8.88 -12.11 28.34
C GLU A 318 7.47 -11.60 27.96
N ALA A 319 7.16 -11.58 26.66
CA ALA A 319 5.87 -11.15 26.17
C ALA A 319 4.74 -12.10 26.56
N ASN A 320 4.97 -13.41 26.50
CA ASN A 320 4.04 -14.44 26.96
C ASN A 320 3.78 -14.32 28.47
N CYS A 321 4.83 -14.24 29.30
CA CYS A 321 4.71 -14.08 30.74
C CYS A 321 3.92 -12.81 31.12
N PHE A 322 4.17 -11.71 30.42
CA PHE A 322 3.42 -10.47 30.64
C PHE A 322 1.95 -10.59 30.25
N ALA A 323 1.66 -11.21 29.10
CA ALA A 323 0.29 -11.44 28.65
C ALA A 323 -0.47 -12.29 29.67
N GLN A 324 0.12 -13.40 30.10
CA GLN A 324 -0.42 -14.28 31.14
C GLN A 324 -0.76 -13.52 32.42
N LYS A 325 0.17 -12.69 32.91
CA LYS A 325 -0.08 -11.87 34.10
C LYS A 325 -1.28 -10.93 33.91
N CYS A 326 -1.33 -10.20 32.79
CA CYS A 326 -2.44 -9.28 32.52
C CYS A 326 -3.79 -10.00 32.39
N MET A 327 -3.79 -11.22 31.82
CA MET A 327 -4.98 -12.06 31.73
C MET A 327 -5.50 -12.47 33.12
N VAL A 328 -4.60 -12.90 34.01
CA VAL A 328 -4.95 -13.25 35.40
C VAL A 328 -5.46 -12.01 36.15
N ASP A 329 -4.78 -10.87 36.03
CA ASP A 329 -5.19 -9.61 36.68
C ASP A 329 -6.56 -9.11 36.16
N ALA A 330 -6.90 -9.38 34.89
CA ALA A 330 -8.22 -9.12 34.34
C ALA A 330 -9.27 -10.18 34.73
N GLY A 331 -8.87 -11.24 35.43
CA GLY A 331 -9.73 -12.32 35.90
C GLY A 331 -10.17 -13.29 34.80
N PHE A 332 -9.33 -13.57 33.82
CA PHE A 332 -9.51 -14.71 32.92
C PHE A 332 -9.00 -15.99 33.59
N GLU A 333 -9.69 -17.10 33.35
CA GLU A 333 -9.20 -18.43 33.70
C GLU A 333 -8.19 -18.84 32.62
N MET A 334 -6.97 -19.21 33.03
CA MET A 334 -5.89 -19.60 32.12
C MET A 334 -5.65 -21.10 32.09
#